data_AF-A8ZZR7-F1
#
_entry.id   AF-A8ZZR7-F1
#
_cell.length_a   1.000
_cell.length_b   1.000
_cell.length_c   1.000
_cell.angle_alpha   90.00
_cell.angle_beta   90.00
_cell.angle_gamma   90.00
#
_symmetry.space_group_name_H-M   'P 1'
#
loop_
_entity.id
_entity.type
_entity.pdbx_description
1 polymer ?
#
loop_
_entity_poly.entity_id
_entity_poly.type
_entity_poly.pdbx_seq_one_letter_code
_entity_poly.pdbx_strand_id
1 'polypeptide(L)'
;MDKIMSTRMDETVIQRIGLLAKKLGTSKKAVIENAVRDFAAKVEAEQGVDVLAQTFGSWQRDESAAETVASNKNVMRKSQERYKR
;
A
#
# COMPACT_ATOMS: atom_id res chain seq x y z
N MET A 1 -7.34 -7.23 -0.06
CA MET A 1 -8.50 -6.35 0.17
C MET A 1 -8.41 -5.23 -0.85
N ASP A 2 -9.42 -5.07 -1.69
CA ASP A 2 -9.42 -4.01 -2.71
C ASP A 2 -9.74 -2.66 -2.09
N LYS A 3 -9.02 -1.62 -2.49
CA LYS A 3 -9.28 -0.23 -2.07
C LYS A 3 -9.79 0.58 -3.26
N ILE A 4 -10.71 1.52 -3.00
CA ILE A 4 -11.17 2.46 -4.01
C ILE A 4 -10.11 3.57 -4.13
N MET A 5 -9.63 3.79 -5.36
CA MET A 5 -8.79 4.92 -5.72
C MET A 5 -9.57 5.80 -6.70
N SER A 6 -9.63 7.10 -6.45
CA SER A 6 -10.19 8.09 -7.37
C SER A 6 -9.16 9.18 -7.66
N THR A 7 -9.08 9.61 -8.91
CA THR A 7 -8.21 10.71 -9.34
C THR A 7 -8.75 11.36 -10.61
N ARG A 8 -8.40 12.63 -10.83
CA ARG A 8 -8.68 13.32 -12.10
C ARG A 8 -7.63 12.89 -13.13
N MET A 9 -8.08 12.52 -14.32
CA MET A 9 -7.23 12.05 -15.41
C MET A 9 -7.62 12.76 -16.70
N ASP A 10 -6.65 12.92 -17.59
CA ASP A 10 -6.90 13.43 -18.93
C ASP A 10 -7.80 12.48 -19.73
N GLU A 11 -8.72 13.05 -20.51
CA GLU A 11 -9.72 12.30 -21.29
C GLU A 11 -9.06 11.34 -22.28
N THR A 12 -7.95 11.76 -22.91
CA THR A 12 -7.25 10.90 -23.88
C THR A 12 -6.66 9.66 -23.21
N VAL A 13 -6.25 9.78 -21.94
CA VAL A 13 -5.73 8.67 -21.14
C VAL A 13 -6.87 7.70 -20.79
N ILE A 14 -8.03 8.21 -20.38
CA ILE A 14 -9.22 7.38 -20.09
C ILE A 14 -9.63 6.57 -21.33
N GLN A 15 -9.61 7.19 -22.50
CA GLN A 15 -9.92 6.53 -23.77
C GLN A 15 -8.89 5.46 -24.12
N ARG A 16 -7.59 5.74 -23.98
CA ARG A 16 -6.51 4.76 -24.19
C ARG A 16 -6.65 3.54 -23.28
N ILE A 17 -6.94 3.75 -21.99
CA ILE A 17 -7.19 2.65 -21.03
C ILE A 17 -8.38 1.80 -21.50
N GLY A 18 -9.46 2.45 -21.96
CA GLY A 18 -10.63 1.76 -22.50
C GLY A 18 -10.33 0.92 -23.75
N LEU A 19 -9.53 1.46 -24.67
CA LEU A 19 -9.12 0.74 -25.88
C LEU A 19 -8.23 -0.45 -25.55
N LEU A 20 -7.27 -0.28 -24.64
CA LEU A 20 -6.40 -1.36 -24.18
C LEU A 20 -7.19 -2.47 -23.49
N ALA A 21 -8.13 -2.12 -22.61
CA ALA A 21 -8.99 -3.09 -21.94
C ALA A 21 -9.78 -3.93 -22.95
N LYS A 22 -10.37 -3.31 -23.97
CA LYS A 22 -11.08 -4.02 -25.04
C LYS A 22 -10.14 -4.92 -25.85
N LYS A 23 -8.97 -4.42 -26.25
CA LYS A 23 -8.01 -5.15 -27.07
C LYS A 23 -7.43 -6.38 -26.36
N LEU A 24 -7.21 -6.27 -25.05
CA LEU A 24 -6.65 -7.35 -24.23
C LEU A 24 -7.74 -8.28 -23.66
N GLY A 25 -9.03 -7.94 -23.80
CA GLY A 25 -10.12 -8.72 -23.20
C GLY A 25 -10.12 -8.67 -21.68
N THR A 26 -9.61 -7.60 -21.07
CA THR A 26 -9.47 -7.45 -19.62
C THR A 26 -10.26 -6.25 -19.09
N SER A 27 -10.36 -6.13 -17.77
CA SER A 27 -10.97 -4.95 -17.14
C SER A 27 -10.03 -3.74 -17.18
N LYS A 28 -10.60 -2.52 -17.14
CA LYS A 28 -9.81 -1.28 -17.00
C LYS A 28 -8.94 -1.28 -15.74
N LYS A 29 -9.45 -1.87 -14.64
CA LYS A 29 -8.71 -2.11 -13.39
C LYS A 29 -7.42 -2.90 -13.67
N ALA A 30 -7.55 -4.05 -14.32
CA ALA A 30 -6.41 -4.92 -14.63
C ALA A 30 -5.37 -4.22 -15.51
N VAL A 31 -5.80 -3.40 -16.47
CA VAL A 31 -4.88 -2.59 -17.30
C VAL A 31 -4.06 -1.64 -16.44
N ILE A 32 -4.70 -0.90 -15.52
CA ILE A 32 -4.02 0.05 -14.65
C ILE A 32 -3.08 -0.68 -13.68
N GLU A 33 -3.54 -1.75 -13.03
CA GLU A 33 -2.73 -2.51 -12.07
C GLU A 33 -1.49 -3.13 -12.73
N ASN A 34 -1.64 -3.69 -13.93
CA ASN A 34 -0.51 -4.25 -14.66
C ASN A 34 0.46 -3.15 -15.11
N ALA A 35 -0.04 -2.02 -15.62
CA ALA A 35 0.82 -0.90 -16.01
C ALA A 35 1.63 -0.35 -14.82
N VAL A 36 1.01 -0.22 -13.65
CA VAL A 36 1.70 0.22 -12.43
C VAL A 36 2.73 -0.82 -11.98
N ARG A 37 2.39 -2.12 -12.03
CA ARG A 37 3.32 -3.20 -11.70
C ARG A 37 4.55 -3.21 -12.62
N ASP A 38 4.32 -3.11 -13.92
CA ASP A 38 5.40 -3.09 -14.92
C ASP A 38 6.27 -1.84 -14.79
N PHE A 39 5.66 -0.70 -14.46
CA PHE A 39 6.39 0.54 -14.20
C PHE A 39 7.25 0.44 -12.93
N ALA A 40 6.69 -0.08 -11.84
CA ALA A 40 7.43 -0.30 -10.59
C ALA A 40 8.61 -1.26 -10.79
N ALA A 41 8.40 -2.39 -11.47
CA ALA A 41 9.46 -3.35 -11.77
C ALA A 41 10.59 -2.74 -12.61
N LYS A 42 10.28 -1.85 -13.56
CA LYS A 42 11.29 -1.11 -14.34
C LYS A 42 12.09 -0.16 -13.45
N VAL A 43 11.41 0.61 -12.60
CA VAL A 43 12.07 1.54 -11.67
C VAL A 43 12.96 0.79 -10.68
N GLU A 44 12.49 -0.33 -10.13
CA GLU A 44 13.27 -1.20 -9.24
C GLU A 44 14.54 -1.74 -9.93
N ALA A 45 14.41 -2.20 -11.18
CA ALA A 45 15.53 -2.71 -11.96
C ALA A 45 16.55 -1.64 -12.34
N GLU A 46 16.10 -0.41 -12.63
CA GLU A 46 16.96 0.70 -13.07
C GLU A 46 17.65 1.42 -11.90
N GLN A 47 16.98 1.54 -10.76
CA GLN A 47 17.44 2.37 -9.63
C GLN A 47 17.89 1.55 -8.41
N GLY A 48 17.66 0.24 -8.39
CA GLY A 48 17.93 -0.61 -7.23
C GLY A 48 17.11 -0.24 -6.00
N VAL A 49 16.02 0.52 -6.19
CA VAL A 49 15.17 1.06 -5.14
C VAL A 49 13.93 0.19 -5.02
N ASP A 50 13.69 -0.42 -3.86
CA ASP A 50 12.42 -1.04 -3.51
C ASP A 50 11.36 0.06 -3.31
N VAL A 51 10.50 0.22 -4.32
CA VAL A 51 9.45 1.26 -4.36
C VAL A 51 8.43 1.04 -3.23
N LEU A 52 8.15 -0.22 -2.87
CA LEU A 52 7.24 -0.55 -1.78
C LEU A 52 7.88 -0.21 -0.42
N ALA A 53 9.16 -0.48 -0.22
CA ALA A 53 9.87 -0.08 1.00
C ALA A 53 9.89 1.45 1.20
N GLN A 54 10.02 2.22 0.12
CA GLN A 54 9.99 3.69 0.19
C GLN A 54 8.59 4.27 0.38
N THR A 55 7.58 3.73 -0.31
CA THR A 55 6.20 4.28 -0.28
C THR A 55 5.38 3.75 0.89
N PHE A 56 5.64 2.53 1.37
CA PHE A 56 5.10 2.04 2.65
C PHE A 56 5.89 2.55 3.88
N GLY A 57 6.91 3.39 3.65
CA GLY A 57 7.70 4.02 4.69
C GLY A 57 6.89 5.02 5.52
N SER A 58 6.16 4.53 6.52
CA SER A 58 5.73 5.35 7.66
C SER A 58 5.47 4.58 8.96
N TRP A 59 5.98 3.35 9.11
CA TRP A 59 6.00 2.66 10.40
C TRP A 59 7.33 1.93 10.64
N GLN A 60 8.44 2.63 10.42
CA GLN A 60 9.73 2.23 10.97
C GLN A 60 9.72 2.61 12.45
N ARG A 61 9.20 1.71 13.30
CA ARG A 61 9.38 1.85 14.73
C ARG A 61 10.69 1.20 15.13
N ASP A 62 11.40 1.86 16.03
CA ASP A 62 12.58 1.29 16.69
C ASP A 62 12.21 0.03 17.49
N GLU A 63 10.93 -0.07 17.90
CA GLU A 63 10.34 -1.24 18.54
C GLU A 63 9.74 -2.21 17.52
N SER A 64 10.03 -3.50 17.71
CA SER A 64 9.32 -4.59 17.06
C SER A 64 7.84 -4.62 17.45
N ALA A 65 7.03 -5.28 16.62
CA ALA A 65 5.61 -5.50 16.94
C ALA A 65 5.42 -6.23 18.28
N ALA A 66 6.34 -7.14 18.63
CA ALA A 66 6.30 -7.87 19.90
C ALA A 66 6.53 -6.93 21.09
N GLU A 67 7.51 -6.03 21.00
CA GLU A 67 7.80 -5.02 22.02
C GLU A 67 6.63 -4.04 22.19
N THR A 68 6.02 -3.61 21.09
CA THR A 68 4.82 -2.75 21.11
C THR A 68 3.69 -3.42 21.89
N VAL A 69 3.42 -4.70 21.59
CA VAL A 69 2.36 -5.47 22.26
C VAL A 69 2.68 -5.67 23.76
N ALA A 70 3.92 -5.96 24.09
CA ALA A 70 4.36 -6.14 25.47
C ALA A 70 4.21 -4.84 26.28
N SER A 71 4.64 -3.71 25.71
CA SER A 71 4.49 -2.38 26.29
C SER A 71 3.03 -2.05 26.58
N ASN A 72 2.16 -2.22 25.58
CA ASN A 72 0.72 -1.94 25.71
C ASN A 72 0.05 -2.80 26.77
N LYS A 73 0.35 -4.10 26.82
CA LYS A 73 -0.17 -5.00 27.86
C LYS A 73 0.28 -4.57 29.27
N ASN A 74 1.53 -4.13 29.41
CA ASN A 74 2.07 -3.70 30.69
C ASN A 74 1.43 -2.40 31.19
N VAL A 75 1.21 -1.43 30.29
CA VAL A 75 0.47 -0.19 30.59
C VAL A 75 -0.97 -0.49 31.00
N MET A 76 -1.65 -1.37 30.25
CA MET A 76 -3.02 -1.77 30.56
C MET A 76 -3.12 -2.45 31.92
N ARG A 77 -2.21 -3.39 32.22
CA ARG A 77 -2.16 -4.09 33.51
C ARG A 77 -1.97 -3.11 34.67
N LYS A 78 -1.02 -2.17 34.56
CA LYS A 78 -0.80 -1.12 35.58
C LYS A 78 -2.04 -0.27 35.81
N SER A 79 -2.78 0.05 34.75
CA SER A 79 -4.04 0.78 34.84
C SER A 79 -5.10 -0.03 35.60
N GLN A 80 -5.26 -1.32 35.29
CA GLN A 80 -6.22 -2.19 35.98
C GLN A 80 -5.86 -2.41 37.45
N GLU A 81 -4.58 -2.62 37.77
CA GLU A 81 -4.10 -2.79 39.14
C GLU A 81 -4.34 -1.54 40.01
N ARG A 82 -4.29 -0.34 39.42
CA ARG A 82 -4.60 0.92 40.11
C ARG A 82 -6.04 0.97 40.66
N TYR A 83 -6.98 0.28 40.00
CA TYR A 83 -8.39 0.27 40.38
C TYR A 83 -8.84 -1.03 41.06
N LYS A 84 -7.92 -1.95 41.36
CA LYS A 84 -8.23 -3.11 42.21
C LYS A 84 -8.42 -2.63 43.66
N ARG A 85 -9.69 -2.49 44.06
CA ARG A 85 -10.13 -2.50 45.46
C ARG A 85 -10.29 -3.93 45.94
#